data_AF-A0A4U9XHL0-F1
#
_entry.id   AF-A0A4U9XHL0-F1
#
_cell.length_a   1.000
_cell.length_b   1.000
_cell.length_c   1.000
_cell.angle_alpha   90.00
_cell.angle_beta   90.00
_cell.angle_gamma   90.00
#
_symmetry.space_group_name_H-M   'P 1'
#
loop_
_entity.id
_entity.type
_entity.pdbx_description
1 polymer ?
#
loop_
_entity_poly.entity_id
_entity_poly.type
_entity_poly.pdbx_seq_one_letter_code
_entity_poly.pdbx_strand_id
1 'polypeptide(L)'
;MKSIKLLKAIYPDFDIVKDKWNIDYEGLVLLSKDKQTYKRCRLAKQTPKKDGYFTAFWQKSSNGKNIPFTDDDLGEELIIIVEDKHKQGMFIIPKHDAIKRNIIATDESKGKMAMRFYPP
;
A
#
# COMPACT_ATOMS: atom_id res chain seq x y z
N MET A 1 -4.43 -14.10 -6.53
CA MET A 1 -3.46 -13.07 -6.13
C MET A 1 -2.75 -13.56 -4.91
N LYS A 2 -1.41 -13.55 -4.93
CA LYS A 2 -0.60 -14.18 -3.88
C LYS A 2 -0.80 -13.48 -2.54
N SER A 3 -0.97 -12.16 -2.57
CA SER A 3 -1.20 -11.33 -1.39
C SER A 3 -2.47 -11.70 -0.64
N ILE A 4 -3.56 -12.08 -1.33
CA ILE A 4 -4.85 -12.39 -0.67
C ILE A 4 -4.71 -13.57 0.30
N LYS A 5 -4.02 -14.65 -0.10
CA LYS A 5 -3.88 -15.84 0.74
C LYS A 5 -3.12 -15.51 2.04
N LEU A 6 -2.03 -14.75 1.91
CA LEU A 6 -1.23 -14.29 3.04
C LEU A 6 -2.04 -13.37 3.97
N LEU A 7 -2.72 -12.37 3.40
CA LEU A 7 -3.50 -11.41 4.16
C LEU A 7 -4.66 -12.07 4.91
N LYS A 8 -5.34 -13.07 4.34
CA LYS A 8 -6.38 -13.82 5.05
C LYS A 8 -5.87 -14.62 6.24
N ALA A 9 -4.60 -15.04 6.23
CA ALA A 9 -3.99 -15.74 7.35
C ALA A 9 -3.63 -14.78 8.50
N ILE A 10 -3.24 -13.55 8.17
CA ILE A 10 -2.76 -12.55 9.16
C ILE A 10 -3.91 -11.65 9.66
N TYR A 11 -4.85 -11.33 8.79
CA TYR A 11 -6.00 -10.47 9.04
C TYR A 11 -7.30 -11.24 8.71
N PRO A 12 -7.61 -12.35 9.43
CA PRO A 12 -8.75 -13.20 9.11
C PRO A 12 -10.10 -12.50 9.23
N ASP A 13 -10.17 -11.43 10.04
CA ASP A 13 -11.38 -10.66 10.28
C ASP A 13 -11.60 -9.51 9.28
N PHE A 14 -10.72 -9.33 8.30
CA PHE A 14 -10.87 -8.26 7.32
C PHE A 14 -11.44 -8.78 6.00
N ASP A 15 -12.41 -8.06 5.46
CA ASP A 15 -12.85 -8.24 4.08
C ASP A 15 -11.79 -7.66 3.14
N ILE A 16 -11.48 -8.37 2.05
CA ILE A 16 -10.45 -7.95 1.11
C ILE A 16 -11.09 -7.60 -0.24
N VAL A 17 -10.95 -6.35 -0.65
CA VAL A 17 -11.42 -5.85 -1.95
C VAL A 17 -10.24 -5.35 -2.79
N LYS A 18 -10.41 -5.36 -4.11
CA LYS A 18 -9.39 -4.85 -5.04
C LYS A 18 -9.42 -3.33 -5.10
N ASP A 19 -8.25 -2.72 -5.04
CA ASP A 19 -8.05 -1.31 -5.34
C ASP A 19 -8.27 -1.06 -6.84
N LYS A 20 -8.89 0.08 -7.16
CA LYS A 20 -9.26 0.44 -8.52
C LYS A 20 -8.06 0.79 -9.41
N TRP A 21 -7.01 1.39 -8.84
CA TRP A 21 -5.97 2.07 -9.63
C TRP A 21 -4.64 1.35 -9.63
N ASN A 22 -4.30 0.66 -8.54
CA ASN A 22 -2.97 0.10 -8.32
C ASN A 22 -2.93 -1.43 -8.57
N ILE A 23 -3.74 -1.91 -9.52
CA ILE A 23 -3.96 -3.34 -9.79
C ILE A 23 -2.64 -4.05 -10.13
N ASP A 24 -1.76 -3.39 -10.88
CA ASP A 24 -0.45 -3.93 -11.24
C ASP A 24 0.39 -4.32 -10.03
N TYR A 25 0.20 -3.67 -8.88
CA TYR A 25 0.91 -3.95 -7.63
C TYR A 25 0.02 -4.72 -6.64
N GLU A 26 -0.87 -5.57 -7.14
CA GLU A 26 -1.91 -6.25 -6.36
C GLU A 26 -2.56 -5.29 -5.34
N GLY A 27 -3.01 -4.12 -5.82
CA GLY A 27 -3.67 -3.14 -4.98
C GLY A 27 -4.88 -3.73 -4.29
N LEU A 28 -4.84 -3.76 -2.96
CA LEU A 28 -5.87 -4.32 -2.10
C LEU A 28 -6.26 -3.31 -1.02
N VAL A 29 -7.52 -3.39 -0.59
CA VAL A 29 -8.04 -2.70 0.59
C VAL A 29 -8.59 -3.75 1.53
N LEU A 30 -8.14 -3.72 2.78
CA LEU A 30 -8.65 -4.55 3.86
C LEU A 30 -9.65 -3.70 4.65
N LEU A 31 -10.90 -4.14 4.71
CA LEU A 31 -12.00 -3.46 5.38
C LEU A 31 -12.31 -4.19 6.69
N SER A 32 -12.41 -3.47 7.81
CA SER A 32 -12.89 -4.09 9.06
C SER A 32 -14.34 -4.54 8.91
N LYS A 33 -14.80 -5.50 9.74
CA LYS A 33 -16.17 -6.03 9.67
C LYS A 33 -17.25 -4.95 9.82
N ASP A 34 -17.00 -3.97 10.69
CA ASP A 34 -17.86 -2.81 10.90
C ASP A 34 -17.69 -1.71 9.83
N LYS A 35 -16.73 -1.89 8.92
CA LYS A 35 -16.33 -0.97 7.84
C LYS A 35 -15.95 0.44 8.32
N GLN A 36 -15.66 0.60 9.60
CA GLN A 36 -15.23 1.88 10.18
C GLN A 36 -13.76 2.17 9.89
N THR A 37 -12.95 1.13 9.73
CA THR A 37 -11.51 1.25 9.48
C THR A 37 -11.11 0.44 8.26
N TYR A 38 -10.03 0.88 7.62
CA TYR A 38 -9.47 0.13 6.51
C TYR A 38 -7.96 0.30 6.43
N LYS A 39 -7.32 -0.65 5.75
CA LYS A 39 -5.87 -0.67 5.50
C LYS A 39 -5.65 -0.86 4.00
N ARG A 40 -4.55 -0.37 3.46
CA ARG A 40 -4.19 -0.59 2.05
C ARG A 40 -2.98 -1.49 1.94
N CYS A 41 -3.05 -2.46 1.04
CA CYS A 41 -1.95 -3.37 0.77
C CYS A 41 -1.47 -3.27 -0.69
N ARG A 42 -0.16 -3.43 -0.89
CA ARG A 42 0.47 -3.58 -2.21
C ARG A 42 1.49 -4.71 -2.20
N LEU A 43 1.68 -5.35 -3.35
CA LEU A 43 2.81 -6.21 -3.65
C LEU A 43 3.88 -5.41 -4.39
N ALA A 44 5.04 -5.21 -3.74
CA ALA A 44 6.18 -4.57 -4.37
C ALA A 44 6.89 -5.53 -5.32
N LYS A 45 7.50 -4.98 -6.38
CA LYS A 45 8.15 -5.73 -7.46
C LYS A 45 9.62 -5.39 -7.57
N GLN A 46 10.45 -6.40 -7.76
CA GLN A 46 11.83 -6.18 -8.16
C GLN A 46 11.86 -5.54 -9.56
N THR A 47 12.81 -4.65 -9.78
CA THR A 47 13.03 -4.02 -11.10
C THR A 47 14.44 -4.31 -11.59
N PRO A 48 14.68 -4.58 -12.89
CA PRO A 48 16.00 -5.03 -13.36
C PRO A 48 17.15 -4.06 -13.13
N LYS A 49 16.89 -2.74 -13.12
CA LYS A 49 17.94 -1.70 -13.15
C LYS A 49 18.26 -1.06 -11.80
N LYS A 50 17.51 -1.38 -10.74
CA LYS A 50 17.64 -0.71 -9.45
C LYS A 50 17.32 -1.67 -8.32
N ASP A 51 18.13 -1.61 -7.28
CA ASP A 51 17.95 -2.39 -6.07
C ASP A 51 16.64 -2.05 -5.34
N GLY A 52 16.24 -2.97 -4.48
CA GLY A 52 14.99 -2.91 -3.75
C GLY A 52 13.76 -3.19 -4.62
N TYR A 53 12.60 -3.09 -3.97
CA TYR A 53 11.31 -3.48 -4.52
C TYR A 53 10.44 -2.25 -4.70
N PHE A 54 10.01 -1.99 -5.92
CA PHE A 54 9.20 -0.84 -6.28
C PHE A 54 7.71 -1.12 -6.14
N THR A 55 6.97 -0.17 -5.59
CA THR A 55 5.51 -0.22 -5.54
C THR A 55 4.90 1.16 -5.72
N ALA A 56 3.67 1.19 -6.25
CA ALA A 56 2.89 2.40 -6.43
C ALA A 56 1.64 2.41 -5.52
N PHE A 57 1.31 3.59 -5.01
CA PHE A 57 0.19 3.86 -4.11
C PHE A 57 -0.32 5.27 -4.38
N TRP A 58 -1.23 5.37 -5.35
CA TRP A 58 -1.83 6.66 -5.75
C TRP A 58 -3.31 6.46 -6.10
N GLN A 59 -4.03 7.58 -6.24
CA GLN A 59 -5.39 7.58 -6.76
C GLN A 59 -5.60 8.64 -7.85
N LYS A 60 -6.73 8.57 -8.55
CA LYS A 60 -7.16 9.63 -9.47
C LYS A 60 -7.96 10.68 -8.73
N SER A 61 -7.63 11.95 -8.93
CA SER A 61 -8.49 13.07 -8.56
C SER A 61 -9.77 13.09 -9.42
N SER A 62 -10.73 13.92 -9.04
CA SER A 62 -11.95 14.18 -9.82
C SER A 62 -11.65 14.63 -11.26
N ASN A 63 -10.52 15.33 -11.47
CA ASN A 63 -10.05 15.77 -12.77
C ASN A 63 -9.21 14.71 -13.52
N GLY A 64 -9.19 13.47 -13.04
CA GLY A 64 -8.52 12.34 -13.69
C GLY A 64 -7.00 12.31 -13.57
N LYS A 65 -6.38 13.22 -12.80
CA LYS A 65 -4.94 13.27 -12.56
C LYS A 65 -4.53 12.29 -11.46
N ASN A 66 -3.39 11.64 -11.62
CA ASN A 66 -2.82 10.81 -10.56
C ASN A 66 -2.29 11.69 -9.44
N ILE A 67 -2.74 11.43 -8.22
CA ILE A 67 -2.36 12.13 -7.01
C ILE A 67 -1.97 11.12 -5.92
N PRO A 68 -1.05 11.49 -5.02
CA PRO A 68 -0.77 10.70 -3.83
C PRO A 68 -2.00 10.58 -2.95
N PHE A 69 -2.01 9.56 -2.09
CA PHE A 69 -3.01 9.45 -1.03
C PHE A 69 -2.87 10.62 -0.05
N THR A 70 -3.99 11.09 0.49
CA THR A 70 -4.09 11.97 1.65
C THR A 70 -4.25 11.15 2.94
N ASP A 71 -4.39 11.85 4.06
CA ASP A 71 -4.74 11.26 5.37
C ASP A 71 -6.03 10.43 5.30
N ASP A 72 -7.07 11.01 4.68
CA ASP A 72 -8.37 10.36 4.52
C ASP A 72 -8.34 9.14 3.60
N ASP A 73 -7.40 9.12 2.64
CA ASP A 73 -7.33 8.07 1.62
C ASP A 73 -6.60 6.82 2.09
N LEU A 74 -5.59 6.95 2.97
CA LEU A 74 -4.72 5.83 3.33
C LEU A 74 -5.43 4.81 4.23
N GLY A 75 -6.29 5.30 5.13
CA GLY A 75 -6.80 4.52 6.25
C GLY A 75 -5.76 4.41 7.37
N GLU A 76 -5.69 3.26 8.04
CA GLU A 76 -4.84 3.09 9.23
C GLU A 76 -3.39 2.72 8.90
N GLU A 77 -3.17 1.93 7.86
CA GLU A 77 -1.85 1.38 7.51
C GLU A 77 -1.67 1.24 6.00
N LEU A 78 -0.43 1.49 5.55
CA LEU A 78 0.09 1.04 4.27
C LEU A 78 0.93 -0.23 4.47
N ILE A 79 0.43 -1.35 3.99
CA ILE A 79 1.09 -2.66 4.04
C ILE A 79 1.75 -2.94 2.70
N ILE A 80 3.06 -3.22 2.71
CA ILE A 80 3.82 -3.54 1.50
C ILE A 80 4.42 -4.93 1.63
N ILE A 81 3.90 -5.85 0.84
CA ILE A 81 4.41 -7.23 0.74
C ILE A 81 5.59 -7.22 -0.23
N VAL A 82 6.66 -7.91 0.17
CA VAL A 82 7.80 -8.24 -0.69
C VAL A 82 7.90 -9.75 -0.77
N GLU A 83 7.96 -10.28 -1.99
CA GLU A 83 8.20 -11.70 -2.26
C GLU A 83 9.38 -11.80 -3.23
N ASP A 84 10.40 -12.57 -2.85
CA ASP A 84 11.57 -12.87 -3.68
C ASP A 84 11.97 -14.33 -3.53
N LYS A 85 11.64 -15.12 -4.56
CA LYS A 85 11.88 -16.57 -4.64
C LYS A 85 11.30 -17.31 -3.42
N HIS A 86 12.15 -17.63 -2.44
CA HIS A 86 11.80 -18.38 -1.23
C HIS A 86 11.69 -17.49 0.02
N LYS A 87 11.87 -16.17 -0.14
CA LYS A 87 11.75 -15.19 0.94
C LYS A 87 10.46 -14.39 0.76
N GLN A 88 9.78 -14.14 1.87
CA GLN A 88 8.59 -13.30 1.92
C GLN A 88 8.61 -12.49 3.20
N GLY A 89 8.19 -11.23 3.11
CA GLY A 89 8.06 -10.34 4.25
C GLY A 89 7.10 -9.20 3.97
N MET A 90 6.83 -8.41 5.00
CA MET A 90 5.97 -7.24 4.88
C MET A 90 6.52 -6.06 5.67
N PHE A 91 6.33 -4.87 5.10
CA PHE A 91 6.43 -3.61 5.80
C PHE A 91 5.02 -3.16 6.17
N ILE A 92 4.82 -2.79 7.43
CA ILE A 92 3.58 -2.18 7.89
C ILE A 92 3.95 -0.75 8.27
N ILE A 93 3.40 0.22 7.55
CA ILE A 93 3.62 1.65 7.82
C ILE A 93 2.32 2.21 8.37
N PRO A 94 2.23 2.49 9.68
CA PRO A 94 1.11 3.21 10.26
C PRO A 94 0.93 4.58 9.64
N LYS A 95 -0.31 5.07 9.57
CA LYS A 95 -0.66 6.40 9.05
C LYS A 95 0.20 7.53 9.61
N HIS A 96 0.41 7.56 10.93
CA HIS A 96 1.24 8.59 11.58
C HIS A 96 2.71 8.58 11.06
N ASP A 97 3.26 7.40 10.82
CA ASP A 97 4.60 7.25 10.24
C ASP A 97 4.61 7.62 8.75
N ALA A 98 3.54 7.34 8.02
CA ALA A 98 3.38 7.74 6.63
C ALA A 98 3.37 9.27 6.48
N ILE A 99 2.69 9.98 7.38
CA ILE A 99 2.71 11.45 7.49
C ILE A 99 4.13 11.93 7.80
N LYS A 100 4.72 11.44 8.90
CA LYS A 100 6.06 11.85 9.36
C LYS A 100 7.14 11.66 8.29
N ARG A 101 7.00 10.66 7.41
CA ARG A 101 7.94 10.34 6.34
C ARG A 101 7.56 10.95 4.98
N ASN A 102 6.56 11.83 4.93
CA ASN A 102 6.05 12.49 3.73
C ASN A 102 5.68 11.49 2.62
N ILE A 103 5.07 10.36 3.00
CA ILE A 103 4.60 9.33 2.07
C ILE A 103 3.23 9.70 1.52
N ILE A 104 2.34 10.22 2.36
CA ILE A 104 1.03 10.76 1.96
C ILE A 104 1.08 12.28 1.88
N ALA A 105 0.10 12.87 1.20
CA ALA A 105 -0.06 14.31 1.08
C ALA A 105 -0.69 14.90 2.35
N THR A 106 -0.17 16.05 2.76
CA THR A 106 -0.68 16.92 3.82
C THR A 106 -0.59 18.37 3.35
N ASP A 107 -1.01 19.33 4.17
CA ASP A 107 -0.86 20.75 3.84
C ASP A 107 0.62 21.16 3.70
N GLU A 108 1.53 20.48 4.40
CA GLU A 108 2.97 20.76 4.38
C GLU A 108 3.75 19.92 3.36
N SER A 109 3.15 18.86 2.81
CA SER A 109 3.84 17.88 1.98
C SER A 109 3.00 17.44 0.77
N LYS A 110 3.62 17.46 -0.41
CA LYS A 110 2.98 16.92 -1.62
C LYS A 110 2.74 15.41 -1.57
N GLY A 111 3.40 14.66 -0.67
CA GLY A 111 3.33 13.20 -0.62
C GLY A 111 4.05 12.49 -1.77
N LYS A 112 3.90 11.16 -1.83
CA LYS A 112 4.52 10.28 -2.83
C LYS A 112 3.49 9.37 -3.46
N MET A 113 3.66 9.08 -4.75
CA MET A 113 2.82 8.12 -5.48
C MET A 113 3.44 6.73 -5.58
N ALA A 114 4.73 6.60 -5.27
CA ALA A 114 5.48 5.36 -5.33
C ALA A 114 6.77 5.44 -4.51
N MET A 115 7.29 4.30 -4.07
CA MET A 115 8.60 4.22 -3.41
C MET A 115 9.24 2.84 -3.55
N ARG A 116 10.50 2.73 -3.12
CA ARG A 116 11.25 1.47 -3.04
C ARG A 116 11.39 1.00 -1.60
N PHE A 117 11.32 -0.31 -1.43
CA PHE A 117 11.48 -1.01 -0.17
C PHE A 117 12.72 -1.89 -0.19
N TYR A 118 13.43 -1.91 0.92
CA TYR A 118 14.68 -2.65 1.09
C TYR A 118 14.55 -3.58 2.30
N PRO A 119 14.17 -4.86 2.10
CA PRO A 119 14.17 -5.84 3.18
C PRO A 119 15.60 -6.08 3.70
N PRO A 120 15.76 -6.51 4.97
CA PRO A 120 17.06 -6.78 5.58
C PRO A 120 17.80 -7.96 4.94
#